data_AF-M9WK99-F1
#
_entry.id   AF-M9WK99-F1
#
_cell.length_a   1.000
_cell.length_b   1.000
_cell.length_c   1.000
_cell.angle_alpha   90.00
_cell.angle_beta   90.00
_cell.angle_gamma   90.00
#
_symmetry.space_group_name_H-M   'P 1'
#
loop_
_entity.id
_entity.type
_entity.pdbx_description
1 polymer ?
#
loop_
_entity_poly.entity_id
_entity_poly.type
_entity_poly.pdbx_seq_one_letter_code
_entity_poly.pdbx_strand_id
1 'polypeptide(L)'
;IAILDAIGAKGTQVVATTHYPELKAYGFNRPDTINASMEFDEETLKPTYRLLVGIPGRSNALDIAQRLGIPQAIVDQARSLTDTDSQDLNAMIADLVTKRKQVEDEQLHLKTQVADSEKLHRQLKSEFNAYQQRKDQLIEDAKVQANTIVEQSKTKADAIISDLRKKQLASGTATVKENELIDAKGALNALEQQPKLKKNRVLRRAKAQHDFHEGDDVLVKSYGQRGVLMRQMGKHEWEVQLGILKMKIS
;
A
#
# COMPACT_ATOMS: atom_id res chain seq x y z
N ILE A 1 47.86 -30.54 -18.33
CA ILE A 1 48.27 -29.12 -18.26
C ILE A 1 49.18 -28.75 -19.42
N ALA A 2 50.41 -29.27 -19.52
CA ALA A 2 51.37 -28.90 -20.59
C ALA A 2 50.82 -29.06 -22.03
N ILE A 3 50.01 -30.09 -22.29
CA ILE A 3 49.34 -30.28 -23.59
C ILE A 3 48.38 -29.13 -23.89
N LEU A 4 47.57 -28.70 -22.91
CA LEU A 4 46.62 -27.60 -23.09
C LEU A 4 47.36 -26.26 -23.30
N ASP A 5 48.47 -26.05 -22.61
CA ASP A 5 49.33 -24.86 -22.80
C ASP A 5 49.92 -24.81 -24.21
N ALA A 6 50.43 -25.94 -24.69
CA ALA A 6 51.01 -26.04 -26.02
C ALA A 6 49.96 -25.81 -27.13
N ILE A 7 48.71 -26.19 -26.90
CA ILE A 7 47.62 -25.92 -27.86
C ILE A 7 47.14 -24.47 -27.75
N GLY A 8 46.99 -23.94 -26.53
CA GLY A 8 46.60 -22.54 -26.29
C GLY A 8 47.61 -21.55 -26.89
N ALA A 9 48.91 -21.84 -26.78
CA ALA A 9 49.97 -21.04 -27.39
C ALA A 9 49.90 -20.95 -28.92
N LYS A 10 49.20 -21.88 -29.59
CA LYS A 10 48.96 -21.87 -31.04
C LYS A 10 47.69 -21.09 -31.42
N GLY A 11 46.97 -20.51 -30.46
CA GLY A 11 45.73 -19.77 -30.69
C GLY A 11 44.55 -20.65 -31.11
N THR A 12 44.60 -21.95 -30.81
CA THR A 12 43.54 -22.91 -31.17
C THR A 12 42.51 -23.02 -30.04
N GLN A 13 41.24 -23.17 -30.39
CA GLN A 13 40.16 -23.44 -29.43
C GLN A 13 40.13 -24.93 -29.04
N VAL A 14 40.04 -25.21 -27.74
CA VAL A 14 39.98 -26.58 -27.20
C VAL A 14 38.84 -26.70 -26.23
N VAL A 15 38.07 -27.79 -26.35
CA VAL A 15 37.16 -28.26 -25.31
C VAL A 15 37.76 -29.54 -24.74
N ALA A 16 38.01 -29.55 -23.44
CA ALA A 16 38.53 -30.71 -22.73
C ALA A 16 37.57 -31.11 -21.61
N THR A 17 37.12 -32.36 -21.61
CA THR A 17 36.38 -32.95 -20.50
C THR A 17 37.35 -33.72 -19.61
N THR A 18 37.19 -33.63 -18.30
CA THR A 18 38.13 -34.25 -17.36
C THR A 18 37.50 -34.47 -16.00
N HIS A 19 38.02 -35.48 -15.29
CA HIS A 19 37.77 -35.70 -13.87
C HIS A 19 38.94 -35.25 -12.99
N TYR A 20 40.04 -34.75 -13.56
CA TYR A 20 41.23 -34.30 -12.83
C TYR A 20 40.98 -32.96 -12.13
N PRO A 21 41.02 -32.89 -10.78
CA PRO A 21 40.81 -31.65 -10.04
C PRO A 21 41.79 -30.53 -10.40
N GLU A 22 43.02 -30.86 -10.76
CA GLU A 22 44.08 -29.93 -11.14
C GLU A 22 43.69 -29.12 -12.38
N LEU A 23 42.89 -29.70 -13.27
CA LEU A 23 42.37 -29.00 -14.45
C LEU A 23 41.23 -28.04 -14.11
N LYS A 24 40.53 -28.23 -12.98
CA LYS A 24 39.55 -27.24 -12.48
C LYS A 24 40.27 -25.98 -12.00
N ALA A 25 41.41 -26.14 -11.31
CA ALA A 25 42.26 -25.01 -10.91
C ALA A 25 42.91 -24.33 -12.11
N TYR A 26 43.34 -25.11 -13.10
CA TYR A 26 43.88 -24.61 -14.38
C TYR A 26 42.93 -23.59 -15.05
N GLY A 27 41.63 -23.93 -15.15
CA GLY A 27 40.64 -23.09 -15.82
C GLY A 27 40.28 -21.79 -15.08
N PHE A 28 40.72 -21.64 -13.82
CA PHE A 28 40.54 -20.42 -13.04
C PHE A 28 41.78 -19.52 -13.10
N ASN A 29 42.98 -20.11 -13.08
CA ASN A 29 44.24 -19.38 -12.95
C ASN A 29 44.78 -18.83 -14.28
N ARG A 30 44.12 -19.06 -15.41
CA ARG A 30 44.61 -18.63 -16.74
C ARG A 30 43.61 -17.73 -17.47
N PRO A 31 44.06 -16.56 -17.98
CA PRO A 31 43.19 -15.54 -18.59
C PRO A 31 42.35 -16.02 -19.79
N ASP A 32 42.86 -16.96 -20.58
CA ASP A 32 42.23 -17.44 -21.82
C ASP A 32 41.54 -18.80 -21.66
N THR A 33 41.22 -19.17 -20.43
CA THR A 33 40.57 -20.44 -20.10
C THR A 33 39.34 -20.17 -19.27
N ILE A 34 38.30 -20.97 -19.49
CA ILE A 34 37.07 -20.86 -18.72
C ILE A 34 36.62 -22.26 -18.32
N ASN A 35 36.35 -22.44 -17.03
CA ASN A 35 35.73 -23.65 -16.54
C ASN A 35 34.29 -23.75 -17.05
N ALA A 36 33.84 -24.97 -17.31
CA ALA A 36 32.43 -25.24 -17.52
C ALA A 36 32.06 -26.60 -16.93
N SER A 37 30.82 -26.74 -16.52
CA SER A 37 30.31 -28.00 -15.96
C SER A 37 28.87 -28.24 -16.36
N MET A 38 28.50 -29.51 -16.52
CA MET A 38 27.08 -29.85 -16.63
C MET A 38 26.45 -29.77 -15.24
N GLU A 39 25.32 -29.08 -15.16
CA GLU A 39 24.52 -29.04 -13.96
C GLU A 39 23.93 -30.43 -13.65
N PHE A 40 23.93 -30.71 -12.36
CA PHE A 40 23.42 -31.94 -11.79
C PHE A 40 22.52 -31.57 -10.62
N ASP A 41 21.30 -32.12 -10.63
CA ASP A 41 20.32 -31.90 -9.57
C ASP A 41 20.68 -32.80 -8.38
N GLU A 42 21.05 -32.21 -7.25
CA GLU A 42 21.44 -32.93 -6.04
C GLU A 42 20.26 -33.66 -5.37
N GLU A 43 19.02 -33.19 -5.54
CA GLU A 43 17.83 -33.82 -4.95
C GLU A 43 17.43 -35.07 -5.75
N THR A 44 17.32 -34.92 -7.08
CA THR A 44 16.92 -36.02 -7.94
C THR A 44 18.08 -36.93 -8.34
N LEU A 45 19.32 -36.47 -8.17
CA LEU A 45 20.56 -37.09 -8.65
C LEU A 45 20.51 -37.39 -10.16
N LYS A 46 19.90 -36.47 -10.93
CA LYS A 46 19.79 -36.55 -12.39
C LYS A 46 20.55 -35.42 -13.07
N PRO A 47 21.15 -35.66 -14.24
CA PRO A 47 21.70 -34.59 -15.07
C PRO A 47 20.55 -33.70 -15.56
N THR A 48 20.70 -32.38 -15.42
CA THR A 48 19.76 -31.42 -16.04
C THR A 48 20.15 -31.12 -17.49
N TYR A 49 21.33 -31.63 -17.92
CA TYR A 49 21.95 -31.36 -19.23
C TYR A 49 22.16 -29.86 -19.54
N ARG A 50 22.17 -29.02 -18.50
CA ARG A 50 22.43 -27.59 -18.61
C ARG A 50 23.92 -27.32 -18.44
N LEU A 51 24.55 -26.68 -19.44
CA LEU A 51 25.95 -26.27 -19.37
C LEU A 51 26.10 -24.98 -18.55
N LEU A 52 26.83 -25.04 -17.44
CA LEU A 52 27.19 -23.89 -16.62
C LEU A 52 28.60 -23.44 -16.97
N VAL A 53 28.70 -22.35 -17.72
CA VAL A 53 29.98 -21.71 -18.07
C VAL A 53 30.46 -20.82 -16.91
N GLY A 54 31.77 -20.81 -16.68
CA GLY A 54 32.45 -20.09 -15.61
C GLY A 54 32.55 -20.84 -14.29
N ILE A 55 31.91 -22.01 -14.16
CA ILE A 55 31.85 -22.75 -12.90
C ILE A 55 32.45 -24.16 -13.10
N PRO A 56 33.43 -24.55 -12.27
CA PRO A 56 33.90 -25.92 -12.24
C PRO A 56 32.84 -26.83 -11.57
N GLY A 57 32.66 -28.04 -12.09
CA GLY A 57 31.65 -28.96 -11.56
C GLY A 57 32.04 -29.55 -10.20
N ARG A 58 31.07 -29.79 -9.33
CA ARG A 58 31.25 -30.55 -8.08
C ARG A 58 31.54 -32.02 -8.40
N SER A 59 32.40 -32.64 -7.60
CA SER A 59 32.72 -34.08 -7.72
C SER A 59 31.67 -34.91 -6.97
N ASN A 60 30.71 -35.50 -7.69
CA ASN A 60 29.54 -36.20 -7.10
C ASN A 60 29.71 -37.73 -6.99
N ALA A 61 30.90 -38.28 -7.25
CA ALA A 61 31.08 -39.73 -7.40
C ALA A 61 30.66 -40.54 -6.15
N LEU A 62 30.97 -40.04 -4.95
CA LEU A 62 30.60 -40.69 -3.69
C LEU A 62 29.11 -40.56 -3.39
N ASP A 63 28.49 -39.42 -3.73
CA ASP A 63 27.04 -39.19 -3.58
C ASP A 63 26.25 -40.12 -4.51
N ILE A 64 26.75 -40.34 -5.73
CA ILE A 64 26.18 -41.29 -6.70
C ILE A 64 26.35 -42.73 -6.21
N ALA A 65 27.55 -43.11 -5.74
CA ALA A 65 27.83 -44.46 -5.24
C ALA A 65 26.90 -44.85 -4.07
N GLN A 66 26.66 -43.93 -3.14
CA GLN A 66 25.73 -44.11 -2.03
C GLN A 66 24.32 -44.48 -2.53
N ARG A 67 23.79 -43.75 -3.53
CA ARG A 67 22.45 -44.02 -4.08
C ARG A 67 22.37 -45.28 -4.92
N LEU A 68 23.48 -45.69 -5.55
CA LEU A 68 23.58 -46.98 -6.25
C LEU A 68 23.61 -48.19 -5.28
N GLY A 69 23.56 -47.94 -3.97
CA GLY A 69 23.40 -48.97 -2.94
C GLY A 69 24.67 -49.27 -2.16
N ILE A 70 25.73 -48.47 -2.30
CA ILE A 70 26.93 -48.62 -1.47
C ILE A 70 26.60 -48.17 -0.03
N PRO A 71 26.85 -49.02 0.99
CA PRO A 71 26.58 -48.69 2.38
C PRO A 71 27.25 -47.39 2.84
N GLN A 72 26.55 -46.60 3.64
CA GLN A 72 27.02 -45.31 4.15
C GLN A 72 28.40 -45.40 4.81
N ALA A 73 28.64 -46.42 5.63
CA ALA A 73 29.92 -46.59 6.32
C ALA A 73 31.11 -46.72 5.35
N ILE A 74 30.91 -47.34 4.18
CA ILE A 74 31.95 -47.45 3.14
C ILE A 74 32.17 -46.09 2.46
N VAL A 75 31.09 -45.36 2.20
CA VAL A 75 31.16 -44.00 1.61
C VAL A 75 31.89 -43.05 2.55
N ASP A 76 31.58 -43.09 3.84
CA ASP A 76 32.22 -42.24 4.86
C ASP A 76 33.72 -42.56 4.99
N GLN A 77 34.07 -43.85 4.96
CA GLN A 77 35.47 -44.28 4.92
C GLN A 77 36.16 -43.82 3.62
N ALA A 78 35.50 -43.87 2.47
CA ALA A 78 36.06 -43.37 1.22
C ALA A 78 36.27 -41.84 1.25
N ARG A 79 35.37 -41.08 1.89
CA ARG A 79 35.53 -39.64 2.10
C ARG A 79 36.78 -39.37 2.94
N SER A 80 36.99 -40.09 4.04
CA SER A 80 38.16 -39.84 4.91
C SER A 80 39.52 -40.15 4.26
N LEU A 81 39.53 -40.94 3.19
CA LEU A 81 40.73 -41.25 2.39
C LEU A 81 41.03 -40.22 1.29
N THR A 82 40.17 -39.22 1.09
CA THR A 82 40.34 -38.20 0.05
C THR A 82 41.15 -37.01 0.60
N ASP A 83 42.09 -36.46 -0.18
CA ASP A 83 42.92 -35.31 0.22
C ASP A 83 42.09 -34.12 0.70
N THR A 84 42.49 -33.52 1.83
CA THR A 84 41.80 -32.39 2.46
C THR A 84 41.65 -31.20 1.52
N ASP A 85 42.70 -30.83 0.77
CA ASP A 85 42.67 -29.73 -0.19
C ASP A 85 41.61 -29.94 -1.30
N SER A 86 41.40 -31.20 -1.70
CA SER A 86 40.39 -31.55 -2.69
C SER A 86 38.97 -31.48 -2.12
N GLN A 87 38.79 -31.78 -0.83
CA GLN A 87 37.51 -31.64 -0.14
C GLN A 87 37.13 -30.16 0.02
N ASP A 88 38.08 -29.32 0.45
CA ASP A 88 37.86 -27.88 0.64
C ASP A 88 37.49 -27.18 -0.67
N LEU A 89 38.18 -27.51 -1.77
CA LEU A 89 37.84 -27.00 -3.10
C LEU A 89 36.42 -27.41 -3.52
N ASN A 90 36.03 -28.68 -3.31
CA ASN A 90 34.69 -29.14 -3.64
C ASN A 90 33.61 -28.45 -2.79
N ALA A 91 33.88 -28.20 -1.50
CA ALA A 91 32.97 -27.49 -0.60
C ALA A 91 32.77 -26.02 -1.04
N MET A 92 33.86 -25.34 -1.41
CA MET A 92 33.81 -23.97 -1.93
C MET A 92 33.01 -23.89 -3.24
N ILE A 93 33.18 -24.86 -4.14
CA ILE A 93 32.42 -24.94 -5.39
C ILE A 93 30.93 -25.15 -5.11
N ALA A 94 30.59 -26.02 -4.17
CA ALA A 94 29.20 -26.27 -3.79
C ALA A 94 28.51 -25.02 -3.22
N ASP A 95 29.20 -24.27 -2.36
CA ASP A 95 28.71 -23.00 -1.84
C ASP A 95 28.51 -21.96 -2.96
N LEU A 96 29.45 -21.85 -3.91
CA LEU A 96 29.33 -20.94 -5.05
C LEU A 96 28.13 -21.28 -5.95
N VAL A 97 27.93 -22.56 -6.26
CA VAL A 97 26.77 -23.03 -7.04
C VAL A 97 25.46 -22.71 -6.31
N THR A 98 25.40 -22.97 -5.01
CA THR A 98 24.22 -22.70 -4.19
C THR A 98 23.88 -21.21 -4.15
N LYS A 99 24.87 -20.35 -3.88
CA LYS A 99 24.70 -18.89 -3.87
C LYS A 99 24.26 -18.37 -5.23
N ARG A 100 24.84 -18.88 -6.32
CA ARG A 100 24.41 -18.50 -7.67
C ARG A 100 22.96 -18.87 -7.92
N LYS A 101 22.54 -20.09 -7.59
CA LYS A 101 21.15 -20.52 -7.76
C LYS A 101 20.19 -19.61 -6.97
N GLN A 102 20.54 -19.28 -5.73
CA GLN A 102 19.78 -18.33 -4.91
C GLN A 102 19.66 -16.96 -5.59
N VAL A 103 20.75 -16.42 -6.13
CA VAL A 103 20.73 -15.14 -6.85
C VAL A 103 19.89 -15.21 -8.12
N GLU A 104 19.97 -16.30 -8.89
CA GLU A 104 19.15 -16.50 -10.09
C GLU A 104 17.65 -16.56 -9.74
N ASP A 105 17.29 -17.30 -8.69
CA ASP A 105 15.92 -17.42 -8.21
C ASP A 105 15.38 -16.08 -7.66
N GLU A 106 16.20 -15.36 -6.89
CA GLU A 106 15.87 -14.04 -6.36
C GLU A 106 15.70 -13.00 -7.49
N GLN A 107 16.57 -13.01 -8.50
CA GLN A 107 16.42 -12.14 -9.67
C GLN A 107 15.10 -12.39 -10.41
N LEU A 108 14.72 -13.66 -10.59
CA LEU A 108 13.44 -14.01 -11.22
C LEU A 108 12.26 -13.50 -10.40
N HIS A 109 12.33 -13.66 -9.07
CA HIS A 109 11.31 -13.16 -8.16
C HIS A 109 11.19 -11.64 -8.19
N LEU A 110 12.32 -10.92 -8.08
CA LEU A 110 12.39 -9.47 -8.15
C LEU A 110 11.84 -8.93 -9.47
N LYS A 111 12.18 -9.57 -10.60
CA LYS A 111 11.66 -9.19 -11.91
C LYS A 111 10.13 -9.22 -11.95
N THR A 112 9.53 -10.24 -11.33
CA THR A 112 8.07 -10.38 -11.23
C THR A 112 7.49 -9.28 -10.34
N GLN A 113 8.07 -9.04 -9.17
CA GLN A 113 7.61 -7.98 -8.26
C GLN A 113 7.67 -6.59 -8.88
N VAL A 114 8.75 -6.27 -9.62
CA VAL A 114 8.89 -4.99 -10.32
C VAL A 114 7.79 -4.84 -11.37
N ALA A 115 7.53 -5.87 -12.18
CA ALA A 115 6.48 -5.84 -13.19
C ALA A 115 5.08 -5.60 -12.58
N ASP A 116 4.78 -6.27 -11.45
CA ASP A 116 3.51 -6.11 -10.73
C ASP A 116 3.39 -4.72 -10.11
N SER A 117 4.46 -4.21 -9.51
CA SER A 117 4.52 -2.86 -8.94
C SER A 117 4.29 -1.78 -10.01
N GLU A 118 4.93 -1.91 -11.17
CA GLU A 118 4.74 -0.99 -12.30
C GLU A 118 3.31 -1.03 -12.85
N LYS A 119 2.70 -2.22 -12.89
CA LYS A 119 1.29 -2.37 -13.30
C LYS A 119 0.36 -1.69 -12.31
N LEU A 120 0.55 -1.94 -11.00
CA LEU A 120 -0.24 -1.32 -9.95
C LEU A 120 -0.09 0.19 -9.95
N HIS A 121 1.14 0.70 -10.10
CA HIS A 121 1.41 2.13 -10.18
C HIS A 121 0.68 2.78 -11.36
N ARG A 122 0.70 2.15 -12.55
CA ARG A 122 -0.02 2.64 -13.73
C ARG A 122 -1.54 2.68 -13.50
N GLN A 123 -2.10 1.64 -12.90
CA GLN A 123 -3.53 1.59 -12.56
C GLN A 123 -3.89 2.70 -11.57
N LEU A 124 -3.13 2.83 -10.49
CA LEU A 124 -3.39 3.83 -9.44
C LEU A 124 -3.29 5.25 -10.00
N LYS A 125 -2.31 5.51 -10.87
CA LYS A 125 -2.16 6.80 -11.54
C LYS A 125 -3.36 7.13 -12.44
N SER A 126 -3.86 6.14 -13.19
CA SER A 126 -5.05 6.31 -14.03
C SER A 126 -6.29 6.61 -13.20
N GLU A 127 -6.55 5.81 -12.16
CA GLU A 127 -7.68 6.00 -11.25
C GLU A 127 -7.59 7.35 -10.52
N PHE A 128 -6.39 7.74 -10.08
CA PHE A 128 -6.17 9.04 -9.44
C PHE A 128 -6.49 10.20 -10.39
N ASN A 129 -6.03 10.13 -11.64
CA ASN A 129 -6.34 11.16 -12.63
C ASN A 129 -7.84 11.24 -12.93
N ALA A 130 -8.51 10.09 -13.08
CA ALA A 130 -9.97 10.04 -13.26
C ALA A 130 -10.72 10.61 -12.05
N TYR A 131 -10.25 10.32 -10.84
CA TYR A 131 -10.78 10.89 -9.61
C TYR A 131 -10.62 12.41 -9.56
N GLN A 132 -9.45 12.94 -9.90
CA GLN A 132 -9.21 14.39 -9.93
C GLN A 132 -10.13 15.08 -10.94
N GLN A 133 -10.25 14.53 -12.15
CA GLN A 133 -11.16 15.05 -13.18
C GLN A 133 -12.62 15.08 -12.69
N ARG A 134 -13.09 13.99 -12.06
CA ARG A 134 -14.44 13.94 -11.48
C ARG A 134 -14.63 14.97 -10.37
N LYS A 135 -13.64 15.13 -9.50
CA LYS A 135 -13.68 16.11 -8.42
C LYS A 135 -13.76 17.52 -8.98
N ASP A 136 -12.95 17.84 -9.99
CA ASP A 136 -12.94 19.16 -10.61
C ASP A 136 -14.27 19.44 -11.34
N GLN A 137 -14.82 18.45 -12.06
CA GLN A 137 -16.14 18.57 -12.68
C GLN A 137 -17.25 18.81 -11.63
N LEU A 138 -17.25 18.08 -10.52
CA LEU A 138 -18.24 18.27 -9.45
C LEU A 138 -18.14 19.67 -8.81
N ILE A 139 -16.94 20.20 -8.67
CA ILE A 139 -16.73 21.56 -8.16
C ILE A 139 -17.26 22.58 -9.16
N GLU A 140 -17.01 22.39 -10.45
CA GLU A 140 -17.48 23.31 -11.48
C GLU A 140 -19.01 23.27 -11.61
N ASP A 141 -19.61 22.08 -11.62
CA ASP A 141 -21.07 21.91 -11.61
C ASP A 141 -21.70 22.57 -10.39
N ALA A 142 -21.08 22.43 -9.21
CA ALA A 142 -21.54 23.07 -7.99
C ALA A 142 -21.46 24.61 -8.06
N LYS A 143 -20.41 25.17 -8.67
CA LYS A 143 -20.30 26.62 -8.90
C LYS A 143 -21.36 27.11 -9.88
N VAL A 144 -21.60 26.40 -10.98
CA VAL A 144 -22.64 26.75 -11.96
C VAL A 144 -24.02 26.75 -11.29
N GLN A 145 -24.32 25.73 -10.48
CA GLN A 145 -25.57 25.66 -9.72
C GLN A 145 -25.67 26.80 -8.70
N ALA A 146 -24.59 27.10 -7.97
CA ALA A 146 -24.55 28.20 -7.02
C ALA A 146 -24.78 29.56 -7.70
N ASN A 147 -24.13 29.83 -8.84
CA ASN A 147 -24.33 31.05 -9.62
C ASN A 147 -25.78 31.16 -10.13
N THR A 148 -26.37 30.06 -10.60
CA THR A 148 -27.78 30.02 -11.02
C THR A 148 -28.72 30.36 -9.87
N ILE A 149 -28.47 29.80 -8.68
CA ILE A 149 -29.24 30.10 -7.47
C ILE A 149 -29.09 31.58 -7.09
N VAL A 150 -27.88 32.12 -7.10
CA VAL A 150 -27.62 33.54 -6.81
C VAL A 150 -28.35 34.44 -7.79
N GLU A 151 -28.32 34.13 -9.09
CA GLU A 151 -29.00 34.92 -10.12
C GLU A 151 -30.53 34.87 -9.95
N GLN A 152 -31.09 33.70 -9.67
CA GLN A 152 -32.51 33.55 -9.35
C GLN A 152 -32.89 34.30 -8.07
N SER A 153 -32.03 34.32 -7.06
CA SER A 153 -32.25 35.09 -5.83
C SER A 153 -32.16 36.59 -6.06
N LYS A 154 -31.21 37.07 -6.88
CA LYS A 154 -31.11 38.49 -7.28
C LYS A 154 -32.34 38.95 -8.03
N THR A 155 -32.76 38.22 -9.06
CA THR A 155 -33.96 38.57 -9.84
C THR A 155 -35.23 38.61 -8.97
N LYS A 156 -35.39 37.68 -8.03
CA LYS A 156 -36.48 37.72 -7.03
C LYS A 156 -36.35 38.90 -6.09
N ALA A 157 -35.16 39.21 -5.59
CA ALA A 157 -34.92 40.35 -4.71
C ALA A 157 -35.22 41.67 -5.44
N ASP A 158 -34.76 41.84 -6.67
CA ASP A 158 -35.03 43.02 -7.50
C ASP A 158 -36.52 43.19 -7.78
N ALA A 159 -37.26 42.09 -8.01
CA ALA A 159 -38.71 42.12 -8.16
C ALA A 159 -39.41 42.59 -6.87
N ILE A 160 -39.00 42.09 -5.70
CA ILE A 160 -39.53 42.51 -4.39
C ILE A 160 -39.22 44.00 -4.15
N ILE A 161 -37.99 44.44 -4.42
CA ILE A 161 -37.57 45.85 -4.26
C ILE A 161 -38.37 46.76 -5.20
N SER A 162 -38.56 46.35 -6.46
CA SER A 162 -39.36 47.10 -7.44
C SER A 162 -40.82 47.23 -7.01
N ASP A 163 -41.43 46.15 -6.51
CA ASP A 163 -42.82 46.18 -6.00
C ASP A 163 -42.96 47.12 -4.80
N LEU A 164 -42.03 47.05 -3.84
CA LEU A 164 -41.95 47.96 -2.71
C LEU A 164 -41.83 49.43 -3.16
N ARG A 165 -40.94 49.73 -4.13
CA ARG A 165 -40.77 51.09 -4.67
C ARG A 165 -42.07 51.60 -5.31
N LYS A 166 -42.75 50.80 -6.14
CA LYS A 166 -44.02 51.18 -6.77
C LYS A 166 -45.09 51.49 -5.73
N LYS A 167 -45.21 50.65 -4.70
CA LYS A 167 -46.17 50.84 -3.60
C LYS A 167 -45.85 52.09 -2.79
N GLN A 168 -44.58 52.36 -2.53
CA GLN A 168 -44.13 53.56 -1.81
C GLN A 168 -44.40 54.86 -2.59
N LEU A 169 -44.28 54.83 -3.92
CA LEU A 169 -44.67 55.94 -4.82
C LEU A 169 -46.20 56.12 -4.90
N ALA A 170 -46.97 55.03 -4.85
CA ALA A 170 -48.44 55.07 -4.87
C ALA A 170 -49.05 55.55 -3.54
N SER A 171 -48.35 55.36 -2.41
CA SER A 171 -48.82 55.72 -1.07
C SER A 171 -48.45 57.14 -0.60
N GLY A 172 -48.10 58.05 -1.53
CA GLY A 172 -47.88 59.49 -1.32
C GLY A 172 -47.90 59.96 0.14
N THR A 173 -46.73 60.00 0.78
CA THR A 173 -46.47 60.55 2.13
C THR A 173 -47.00 59.82 3.37
N ALA A 174 -47.69 58.67 3.29
CA ALA A 174 -48.07 57.89 4.48
C ALA A 174 -47.17 56.67 4.66
N THR A 175 -46.55 56.55 5.85
CA THR A 175 -45.77 55.43 6.37
C THR A 175 -46.14 54.08 5.73
N VAL A 176 -45.20 53.50 4.97
CA VAL A 176 -45.29 52.09 4.54
C VAL A 176 -45.59 51.27 5.79
N LYS A 177 -46.68 50.50 5.79
CA LYS A 177 -47.09 49.71 6.96
C LYS A 177 -45.93 48.80 7.38
N GLU A 178 -45.49 48.92 8.63
CA GLU A 178 -44.39 48.14 9.24
C GLU A 178 -44.46 46.64 8.91
N ASN A 179 -45.67 46.08 8.90
CA ASN A 179 -45.93 44.68 8.58
C ASN A 179 -45.49 44.27 7.16
N GLU A 180 -45.66 45.13 6.15
CA GLU A 180 -45.31 44.80 4.76
C GLU A 180 -43.78 44.86 4.53
N LEU A 181 -43.09 45.72 5.29
CA LEU A 181 -41.62 45.74 5.31
C LEU A 181 -41.04 44.51 5.98
N ILE A 182 -41.67 44.03 7.07
CA ILE A 182 -41.28 42.80 7.76
C ILE A 182 -41.48 41.59 6.84
N ASP A 183 -42.60 41.52 6.11
CA ASP A 183 -42.88 40.44 5.16
C ASP A 183 -41.87 40.41 4.02
N ALA A 184 -41.52 41.57 3.45
CA ALA A 184 -40.50 41.66 2.41
C ALA A 184 -39.10 41.27 2.94
N LYS A 185 -38.76 41.65 4.17
CA LYS A 185 -37.49 41.28 4.83
C LYS A 185 -37.44 39.78 5.15
N GLY A 186 -38.58 39.19 5.52
CA GLY A 186 -38.75 37.74 5.69
C GLY A 186 -38.60 36.97 4.39
N ALA A 187 -39.19 37.46 3.29
CA ALA A 187 -39.03 36.88 1.96
C ALA A 187 -37.58 36.93 1.46
N LEU A 188 -36.84 38.00 1.80
CA LEU A 188 -35.43 38.15 1.48
C LEU A 188 -34.55 37.19 2.28
N ASN A 189 -34.80 37.05 3.59
CA ASN A 189 -34.09 36.08 4.44
C ASN A 189 -34.38 34.63 4.04
N ALA A 190 -35.56 34.33 3.52
CA ALA A 190 -35.92 32.99 3.05
C ALA A 190 -35.18 32.54 1.78
N LEU A 191 -34.54 33.48 1.04
CA LEU A 191 -33.71 33.17 -0.12
C LEU A 191 -32.30 32.67 0.26
N GLU A 192 -31.91 32.79 1.53
CA GLU A 192 -30.60 32.38 2.02
C GLU A 192 -30.53 30.84 2.20
N GLN A 193 -29.64 30.18 1.46
CA GLN A 193 -29.45 28.73 1.58
C GLN A 193 -28.45 28.40 2.68
N GLN A 194 -28.94 27.93 3.83
CA GLN A 194 -28.08 27.37 4.87
C GLN A 194 -27.46 26.04 4.42
N PRO A 195 -26.15 25.81 4.69
CA PRO A 195 -25.52 24.54 4.37
C PRO A 195 -26.20 23.41 5.16
N LYS A 196 -26.91 22.53 4.44
CA LYS A 196 -27.41 21.28 5.01
C LYS A 196 -26.22 20.37 5.29
N LEU A 197 -25.62 20.50 6.47
CA LEU A 197 -24.62 19.57 6.97
C LEU A 197 -25.20 18.15 6.87
N LYS A 198 -24.62 17.32 6.00
CA LYS A 198 -25.03 15.92 5.86
C LYS A 198 -24.95 15.28 7.23
N LYS A 199 -26.09 14.76 7.72
CA LYS A 199 -26.19 14.01 8.98
C LYS A 199 -25.28 12.78 8.89
N ASN A 200 -24.03 12.91 9.32
CA ASN A 200 -23.04 11.84 9.25
C ASN A 200 -23.43 10.73 10.25
N ARG A 201 -23.88 9.58 9.72
CA ARG A 201 -24.34 8.43 10.52
C ARG A 201 -23.26 7.92 11.49
N VAL A 202 -21.98 8.08 11.14
CA VAL A 202 -20.85 7.67 11.97
C VAL A 202 -20.74 8.54 13.23
N LEU A 203 -20.90 9.86 13.08
CA LEU A 203 -20.92 10.80 14.22
C LEU A 203 -22.12 10.59 15.14
N ARG A 204 -23.29 10.17 14.61
CA ARG A 204 -24.45 9.81 15.45
C ARG A 204 -24.23 8.53 16.23
N ARG A 205 -23.57 7.51 15.65
CA ARG A 205 -23.23 6.27 16.37
C ARG A 205 -22.22 6.55 17.49
N ALA A 206 -21.19 7.35 17.23
CA ALA A 206 -20.22 7.76 18.25
C ALA A 206 -20.85 8.58 19.39
N LYS A 207 -21.77 9.53 19.07
CA LYS A 207 -22.52 10.28 20.09
C LYS A 207 -23.55 9.45 20.86
N ALA A 208 -24.09 8.40 20.27
CA ALA A 208 -25.08 7.53 20.92
C ALA A 208 -24.44 6.45 21.82
N GLN A 209 -23.14 6.18 21.66
CA GLN A 209 -22.35 5.29 22.51
C GLN A 209 -21.67 6.02 23.67
N HIS A 210 -22.01 7.29 23.92
CA HIS A 210 -21.48 7.98 25.08
C HIS A 210 -22.27 7.56 26.31
N ASP A 211 -21.70 6.61 27.06
CA ASP A 211 -22.17 6.29 28.40
C ASP A 211 -21.84 7.47 29.31
N PHE A 212 -22.87 8.09 29.87
CA PHE A 212 -22.73 9.20 30.80
C PHE A 212 -22.21 8.69 32.14
N HIS A 213 -21.24 9.40 32.72
CA HIS A 213 -20.66 9.10 34.01
C HIS A 213 -20.88 10.23 35.02
N GLU A 214 -20.84 9.90 36.31
CA GLU A 214 -20.85 10.90 37.38
C GLU A 214 -19.63 11.83 37.24
N GLY A 215 -19.86 13.13 37.16
CA GLY A 215 -18.84 14.17 36.94
C GLY A 215 -18.81 14.74 35.53
N ASP A 216 -19.56 14.20 34.56
CA ASP A 216 -19.56 14.71 33.19
C ASP A 216 -20.28 16.06 33.05
N ASP A 217 -19.69 16.97 32.27
CA ASP A 217 -20.32 18.21 31.83
C ASP A 217 -21.36 17.95 30.74
N VAL A 218 -22.63 18.18 31.06
CA VAL A 218 -23.75 17.96 30.14
C VAL A 218 -24.53 19.25 29.87
N LEU A 219 -25.03 19.38 28.64
CA LEU A 219 -25.96 20.45 28.26
C LEU A 219 -27.40 19.93 28.38
N VAL A 220 -28.15 20.46 29.35
CA VAL A 220 -29.55 20.12 29.55
C VAL A 220 -30.40 20.80 28.49
N LYS A 221 -30.87 20.04 27.50
CA LYS A 221 -31.59 20.58 26.33
C LYS A 221 -32.87 21.33 26.67
N SER A 222 -33.60 20.91 27.70
CA SER A 222 -34.87 21.53 28.13
C SER A 222 -34.70 22.96 28.64
N TYR A 223 -33.51 23.31 29.14
CA TYR A 223 -33.22 24.62 29.73
C TYR A 223 -32.07 25.36 29.02
N GLY A 224 -31.39 24.71 28.07
CA GLY A 224 -30.27 25.29 27.32
C GLY A 224 -29.04 25.62 28.18
N GLN A 225 -28.94 25.04 29.39
CA GLN A 225 -27.89 25.34 30.38
C GLN A 225 -26.96 24.14 30.59
N ARG A 226 -25.69 24.43 30.89
CA ARG A 226 -24.67 23.41 31.22
C ARG A 226 -24.73 23.08 32.71
N GLY A 227 -24.61 21.80 33.03
CA GLY A 227 -24.56 21.29 34.40
C GLY A 227 -23.71 20.04 34.49
N VAL A 228 -23.40 19.62 35.70
CA VAL A 228 -22.55 18.45 35.98
C VAL A 228 -23.44 17.31 36.47
N LEU A 229 -23.25 16.10 35.92
CA LEU A 229 -23.92 14.91 36.40
C LEU A 229 -23.39 14.55 37.79
N MET A 230 -24.27 14.48 38.79
CA MET A 230 -23.87 14.16 40.16
C MET A 230 -24.06 12.68 40.47
N ARG A 231 -25.24 12.14 40.18
CA ARG A 231 -25.58 10.76 40.55
C ARG A 231 -26.57 10.14 39.59
N GLN A 232 -26.36 8.87 39.26
CA GLN A 232 -27.32 8.08 38.52
C GLN A 232 -28.43 7.56 39.45
N MET A 233 -29.68 7.95 39.19
CA MET A 233 -30.85 7.57 39.99
C MET A 233 -31.65 6.42 39.35
N GLY A 234 -31.38 6.09 38.08
CA GLY A 234 -31.97 4.97 37.34
C GLY A 234 -31.33 4.78 35.96
N LYS A 235 -31.83 3.84 35.14
CA LYS A 235 -31.23 3.55 33.81
C LYS A 235 -31.15 4.78 32.88
N HIS A 236 -32.08 5.73 33.01
CA HIS A 236 -32.13 6.96 32.20
C HIS A 236 -32.46 8.20 33.05
N GLU A 237 -32.23 8.16 34.36
CA GLU A 237 -32.52 9.31 35.23
C GLU A 237 -31.26 9.70 36.00
N TRP A 238 -30.89 10.98 35.90
CA TRP A 238 -29.69 11.55 36.51
C TRP A 238 -30.03 12.77 37.35
N GLU A 239 -29.36 12.91 38.48
CA GLU A 239 -29.32 14.16 39.23
C GLU A 239 -28.24 15.06 38.63
N VAL A 240 -28.61 16.24 38.16
CA VAL A 240 -27.72 17.20 37.52
C VAL A 240 -27.64 18.47 38.38
N GLN A 241 -26.43 18.93 38.64
CA GLN A 241 -26.20 20.22 39.29
C GLN A 241 -26.10 21.32 38.24
N LEU A 242 -27.08 22.23 38.26
CA LEU A 242 -27.16 23.43 37.43
C LEU A 242 -26.82 24.63 38.31
N GLY A 243 -25.53 24.99 38.38
CA GLY A 243 -25.05 26.05 39.28
C GLY A 243 -25.24 25.69 40.76
N ILE A 244 -26.12 26.41 41.46
CA ILE A 244 -26.44 26.19 42.89
C ILE A 244 -27.62 25.23 43.11
N LEU A 245 -28.34 24.83 42.06
CA LEU A 245 -29.54 24.00 42.14
C LEU A 245 -29.25 22.57 41.69
N LYS A 246 -29.83 21.58 42.37
CA LYS A 246 -29.81 20.17 41.98
C LYS A 246 -31.18 19.77 41.47
N MET A 247 -31.23 19.13 40.30
CA MET A 247 -32.48 18.74 39.65
C MET A 247 -32.40 17.34 39.07
N LYS A 248 -33.52 16.62 39.09
CA LYS A 248 -33.67 15.31 38.46
C LYS A 248 -34.06 15.48 37.00
N ILE A 249 -33.30 14.87 36.09
CA ILE A 249 -33.49 14.99 34.65
C ILE A 249 -33.46 13.59 34.02
N SER A 250 -34.37 13.37 33.08
CA SER A 250 -34.46 12.17 32.22
C SER A 250 -34.00 12.46 30.80
#